data_AF-T1EJM3-F1
#
_entry.id   AF-T1EJM3-F1
#
_cell.length_a   1.000
_cell.length_b   1.000
_cell.length_c   1.000
_cell.angle_alpha   90.00
_cell.angle_beta   90.00
_cell.angle_gamma   90.00
#
_symmetry.space_group_name_H-M   'P 1'
#
loop_
_entity.id
_entity.type
_entity.pdbx_description
1 polymer ?
#
loop_
_entity_poly.entity_id
_entity_poly.type
_entity_poly.pdbx_seq_one_letter_code
_entity_poly.pdbx_strand_id
1 'polypeptide(L)' 'RGFGFVIYKDPSSVEKVLAAGPHHLDSKLVDPKIALPRQMNSTAQPKMVTRTKKMFIGGLSASTTIEDIKSYFQQYGK' A
#
# COMPACT_ATOMS: atom_id res chain seq x y z
N ARG A 1 -8.96 -7.23 -12.44
CA ARG A 1 -8.33 -7.26 -11.10
C ARG A 1 -7.30 -6.14 -11.09
N GLY A 2 -7.60 -5.02 -10.42
CA GLY A 2 -6.75 -3.84 -10.42
C GLY A 2 -5.66 -3.91 -9.36
N PHE A 3 -4.56 -3.19 -9.59
CA PHE A 3 -3.53 -2.94 -8.60
C PHE A 3 -3.03 -1.50 -8.73
N GLY A 4 -2.47 -0.98 -7.65
CA GLY A 4 -1.98 0.38 -7.56
C GLY A 4 -0.77 0.48 -6.65
N PHE A 5 -0.12 1.64 -6.67
CA PHE A 5 0.97 1.94 -5.75
C PHE A 5 0.69 3.26 -5.03
N VAL A 6 0.96 3.27 -3.73
CA VAL A 6 0.91 4.47 -2.89
C VAL A 6 2.31 4.76 -2.41
N ILE A 7 2.75 6.01 -2.51
CA ILE A 7 4.04 6.45 -1.98
C ILE A 7 3.75 7.48 -0.92
N TYR A 8 4.15 7.18 0.32
CA TYR A 8 4.04 8.11 1.44
C TYR A 8 5.27 8.99 1.55
N LYS A 9 5.14 10.12 2.25
CA LYS A 9 6.30 10.92 2.62
C LYS A 9 7.11 10.23 3.73
N ASP A 10 6.40 9.61 4.65
CA ASP A 10 6.96 8.98 5.84
C ASP A 10 6.75 7.46 5.84
N PRO A 11 7.80 6.67 6.16
CA PRO A 11 7.70 5.21 6.23
C PRO A 11 6.77 4.75 7.36
N SER A 12 6.61 5.53 8.43
CA SER A 12 5.68 5.20 9.52
C SER A 12 4.22 5.13 9.07
N SER A 13 3.84 5.85 8.00
CA SER A 13 2.51 5.77 7.40
C SER A 13 2.25 4.38 6.81
N VAL A 14 3.28 3.76 6.23
CA VAL A 14 3.21 2.41 5.66
C VAL A 14 2.96 1.37 6.75
N GLU A 15 3.66 1.48 7.89
CA GLU A 15 3.46 0.59 9.03
C GLU A 15 2.04 0.71 9.61
N LYS A 16 1.50 1.93 9.69
CA LYS A 16 0.12 2.16 10.14
C LYS A 16 -0.90 1.48 9.25
N VAL A 17 -0.74 1.55 7.92
CA VAL A 17 -1.62 0.82 6.99
C VAL A 17 -1.52 -0.68 7.22
N LEU A 18 -0.32 -1.24 7.29
CA LEU A 18 -0.14 -2.68 7.50
C LEU A 18 -0.74 -3.15 8.83
N ALA A 19 -0.63 -2.33 9.88
CA ALA A 19 -1.19 -2.62 11.19
C ALA A 19 -2.72 -2.42 11.27
N ALA A 20 -3.30 -1.60 10.38
CA ALA A 20 -4.72 -1.24 10.39
C ALA A 20 -5.62 -2.17 9.55
N GLY A 21 -5.06 -3.16 8.85
CA GLY A 21 -5.85 -4.08 8.03
C GLY A 21 -6.93 -4.85 8.81
N PRO A 22 -7.99 -5.35 8.15
CA PRO A 22 -8.27 -5.35 6.71
C PRO A 22 -8.91 -4.06 6.18
N HIS A 23 -8.49 -3.64 4.99
CA HIS A 23 -8.96 -2.42 4.34
C HIS A 23 -10.05 -2.70 3.31
N HIS A 24 -11.04 -1.82 3.26
CA HIS A 24 -12.15 -1.91 2.32
C HIS A 24 -12.26 -0.60 1.54
N LEU A 25 -12.25 -0.72 0.22
CA LEU A 25 -12.29 0.41 -0.71
C LEU A 25 -13.28 0.05 -1.82
N ASP A 26 -14.30 0.89 -2.04
CA ASP A 26 -15.39 0.64 -3.00
C ASP A 26 -16.13 -0.69 -2.75
N SER A 27 -16.39 -1.02 -1.47
CA SER A 27 -16.96 -2.32 -1.04
C SER A 27 -16.14 -3.56 -1.44
N LYS A 28 -14.88 -3.37 -1.88
CA LYS A 28 -13.92 -4.43 -2.15
C LYS A 28 -12.86 -4.48 -1.06
N LEU A 29 -12.47 -5.69 -0.70
CA LEU A 29 -11.34 -5.89 0.19
C LEU A 29 -10.04 -5.62 -0.58
N VAL A 30 -9.24 -4.67 -0.07
CA VAL A 30 -7.93 -4.35 -0.62
C VAL A 30 -6.83 -4.89 0.29
N ASP A 31 -5.76 -5.36 -0.33
CA ASP A 31 -4.62 -5.98 0.34
C ASP A 31 -3.39 -5.08 0.14
N PRO A 32 -3.17 -4.10 1.03
CA PRO A 32 -1.96 -3.29 1.02
C PRO A 32 -0.77 -4.11 1.52
N LYS A 33 0.29 -4.14 0.72
CA LYS A 33 1.55 -4.82 1.02
C LYS A 33 2.72 -3.93 0.68
N ILE A 34 3.86 -4.18 1.30
CA ILE A 34 5.10 -3.50 0.94
C ILE A 34 5.40 -3.74 -0.54
N ALA A 35 5.68 -2.66 -1.29
CA ALA A 35 6.07 -2.79 -2.68
C ALA A 35 7.52 -3.31 -2.76
N LEU A 36 7.68 -4.53 -3.30
CA LEU A 36 9.00 -5.08 -3.58
C LEU A 36 9.64 -4.30 -4.75
N PRO A 37 10.88 -3.80 -4.63
CA PRO A 37 11.59 -3.17 -5.73
C PRO A 37 11.90 -4.21 -6.82
N ARG A 38 11.62 -3.87 -8.09
CA ARG A 38 11.82 -4.76 -9.25
C ARG A 38 13.27 -5.24 -9.46
N GLN A 39 14.26 -4.61 -8.82
CA GLN A 39 15.68 -4.95 -8.97
C GLN A 39 16.25 -5.83 -7.84
N MET A 40 15.44 -6.27 -6.87
CA MET A 40 15.96 -7.10 -5.77
C MET A 40 15.31 -8.47 -5.78
N ASN A 41 15.98 -9.37 -6.48
CA ASN A 41 15.69 -10.77 -6.61
C ASN A 41 15.88 -11.41 -5.22
N SER A 42 14.79 -11.88 -4.62
CA SER A 42 14.76 -13.06 -3.74
C SER A 42 15.25 -13.00 -2.28
N THR A 43 15.57 -11.85 -1.67
CA THR A 43 15.95 -11.83 -0.23
C THR A 43 15.57 -10.55 0.53
N ALA A 44 14.42 -9.94 0.24
CA ALA A 44 13.92 -8.82 1.05
C ALA A 44 13.49 -9.32 2.44
N GLN A 45 14.45 -9.35 3.37
CA GLN A 45 14.20 -9.64 4.78
C GLN A 45 13.16 -8.64 5.35
N PRO A 46 12.29 -9.08 6.28
CA PRO A 46 11.27 -8.21 6.90
C PRO A 46 11.84 -6.98 7.63
N LYS A 47 13.16 -6.92 7.87
CA LYS A 47 13.82 -5.75 8.47
C LYS A 47 14.13 -4.61 7.50
N MET A 48 14.20 -4.85 6.18
CA MET A 48 14.54 -3.80 5.20
C MET A 48 13.30 -3.10 4.62
N VAL A 49 12.13 -3.70 4.79
CA VAL A 49 10.84 -3.20 4.30
C VAL A 49 10.29 -2.01 5.10
N THR A 50 10.72 -1.80 6.34
CA THR A 50 10.29 -0.65 7.18
C THR A 50 10.86 0.69 6.74
N ARG A 51 11.84 0.71 5.82
CA ARG A 51 12.39 1.96 5.25
C ARG A 51 11.77 2.37 3.92
N THR A 52 10.97 1.51 3.29
CA THR A 52 10.38 1.86 1.99
C THR A 52 9.12 2.67 2.17
N LYS A 53 9.02 3.75 1.39
CA LYS A 53 7.85 4.64 1.36
C LYS A 53 6.75 4.13 0.44
N LYS A 54 7.06 3.09 -0.35
CA LYS A 54 6.20 2.59 -1.42
C LYS A 54 5.40 1.37 -0.96
N MET A 55 4.09 1.49 -1.05
CA MET A 55 3.10 0.44 -0.82
C MET A 55 2.49 0.00 -2.14
N PHE A 56 2.28 -1.30 -2.25
CA PHE A 56 1.49 -1.95 -3.29
C PHE A 56 0.09 -2.18 -2.74
N ILE A 57 -0.94 -1.81 -3.49
CA ILE A 57 -2.34 -2.05 -3.12
C ILE A 57 -2.92 -3.03 -4.12
N GLY A 58 -3.17 -4.26 -3.66
CA GLY A 58 -3.82 -5.31 -4.44
C GLY A 58 -5.33 -5.32 -4.22
N GLY A 59 -6.07 -5.89 -5.18
CA GLY A 59 -7.51 -6.11 -5.03
C GLY A 59 -8.38 -4.91 -5.37
N LEU A 60 -7.81 -3.86 -5.97
CA LEU A 60 -8.55 -2.67 -6.37
C LEU A 60 -9.59 -3.01 -7.46
N SER A 61 -10.72 -2.32 -7.39
CA SER A 61 -11.76 -2.40 -8.42
C SER A 61 -11.28 -1.71 -9.69
N ALA A 62 -11.87 -2.06 -10.84
CA ALA A 62 -11.61 -1.35 -12.10
C ALA A 62 -12.15 0.09 -12.06
N SER A 63 -13.16 0.34 -11.22
CA SER A 63 -13.74 1.65 -10.92
C SER A 63 -12.89 2.48 -9.98
N THR A 64 -11.94 1.88 -9.26
CA THR A 64 -11.17 2.60 -8.24
C THR A 64 -10.22 3.60 -8.88
N THR A 65 -10.37 4.87 -8.52
CA THR A 65 -9.50 5.95 -9.02
C THR A 65 -8.31 6.21 -8.09
N ILE A 66 -7.33 6.96 -8.59
CA ILE A 66 -6.19 7.42 -7.80
C ILE A 66 -6.67 8.32 -6.64
N GLU A 67 -7.73 9.09 -6.85
CA GLU A 67 -8.31 9.97 -5.85
C GLU A 67 -8.94 9.20 -4.70
N ASP A 68 -9.67 8.11 -4.99
CA ASP A 68 -10.23 7.22 -3.96
C ASP A 68 -9.13 6.60 -3.11
N ILE A 69 -8.08 6.10 -3.76
CA ILE A 69 -6.91 5.52 -3.09
C ILE A 69 -6.27 6.59 -2.21
N LYS A 70 -6.00 7.79 -2.74
CA LYS A 70 -5.37 8.88 -1.99
C LYS A 70 -6.24 9.31 -0.80
N SER A 71 -7.54 9.47 -1.01
CA SER A 71 -8.49 9.90 0.02
C SER A 71 -8.64 8.86 1.14
N TYR A 72 -8.61 7.57 0.79
CA TYR A 72 -8.63 6.49 1.76
C TYR A 72 -7.29 6.38 2.49
N PHE A 73 -6.17 6.37 1.79
CA PHE A 73 -4.86 6.10 2.38
C PHE A 73 -4.25 7.31 3.11
N GLN A 74 -4.68 8.54 2.81
CA GLN A 74 -4.22 9.73 3.54
C GLN A 74 -4.55 9.70 5.04
N GLN A 75 -5.54 8.90 5.45
CA GLN A 75 -5.91 8.75 6.87
C GLN A 75 -4.78 8.12 7.70
N TYR A 76 -3.91 7.33 7.07
CA TYR A 76 -2.78 6.68 7.71
C TYR A 76 -1.51 7.54 7.67
N GLY A 77 -1.44 8.50 6.75
CA GLY A 77 -0.39 9.51 6.67
C GLY A 77 -0.33 10.23 5.34
N LYS A 78 0.58 11.21 5.22
CA LYS A 78 0.79 12.00 4.00
C LYS A 78 1.99 11.51 3.19
#